data_AF-A0A5A5R676-F1
#
_entry.id   AF-A0A5A5R676-F1
#
_cell.length_a   1.000
_cell.length_b   1.000
_cell.length_c   1.000
_cell.angle_alpha   90.00
_cell.angle_beta   90.00
_cell.angle_gamma   90.00
#
_symmetry.space_group_name_H-M   'P 1'
#
loop_
_entity.id
_entity.type
_entity.pdbx_description
1 polymer ?
#
loop_
_entity_poly.entity_id
_entity_poly.type
_entity_poly.pdbx_seq_one_letter_code
_entity_poly.pdbx_strand_id
1 'polypeptide(L)' 'MTIFQGDIYWIDLGEPQGSEPAYLRPCVVVQNDALNQSQIGTVIKPLA' A
#
# COMPACT_ATOMS: atom_id res chain seq x y z
N MET A 1 -7.66 5.57 12.53
CA MET A 1 -6.27 5.76 12.07
C MET A 1 -6.35 6.46 10.73
N THR A 2 -5.61 7.55 10.52
CA THR A 2 -5.63 8.34 9.28
C THR A 2 -4.42 7.96 8.43
N ILE A 3 -4.61 7.75 7.13
CA ILE A 3 -3.57 7.34 6.18
C ILE A 3 -3.26 8.51 5.25
N PHE A 4 -1.98 8.85 5.09
CA PHE A 4 -1.52 9.92 4.22
C PHE A 4 -0.66 9.42 3.06
N GLN A 5 -0.70 10.15 1.94
CA GLN A 5 0.16 9.93 0.80
C GLN A 5 1.63 10.03 1.23
N GLY A 6 2.43 9.04 0.86
CA GLY A 6 3.83 8.94 1.26
C GLY A 6 4.07 8.15 2.56
N ASP A 7 3.04 7.82 3.32
CA ASP A 7 3.18 6.90 4.46
C ASP A 7 3.70 5.53 3.99
N ILE A 8 4.52 4.89 4.82
CA ILE A 8 5.07 3.55 4.57
C ILE A 8 4.48 2.55 5.56
N TYR A 9 3.90 1.48 5.04
CA TYR A 9 3.35 0.37 5.82
C TYR A 9 3.99 -0.95 5.42
N TRP A 10 4.18 -1.84 6.39
CA TRP A 10 4.54 -3.23 6.12
C TRP A 10 3.28 -4.03 5.83
N ILE A 11 3.20 -4.59 4.64
CA ILE A 11 2.02 -5.32 4.14
C ILE A 11 2.48 -6.72 3.78
N ASP A 12 1.75 -7.73 4.23
CA ASP A 12 1.90 -9.09 3.73
C ASP A 12 1.14 -9.21 2.41
N LEU A 13 1.89 -9.39 1.32
CA LEU A 13 1.35 -9.55 -0.02
C LEU A 13 1.02 -11.01 -0.36
N GLY A 14 1.27 -11.95 0.57
CA GLY A 14 1.08 -13.38 0.37
C GLY A 14 2.21 -14.03 -0.43
N GLU A 15 1.96 -15.26 -0.87
CA GLU A 15 2.91 -16.05 -1.67
C GLU A 15 3.08 -15.48 -3.10
N PRO A 16 4.28 -15.57 -3.69
CA PRO A 16 4.54 -15.03 -5.02
C PRO A 16 3.73 -15.70 -6.12
N GLN A 17 3.04 -14.88 -6.90
CA GLN A 17 2.40 -15.29 -8.16
C GLN A 17 3.16 -14.68 -9.34
N GLY A 18 3.91 -15.50 -10.07
CA GLY A 18 4.70 -15.04 -11.22
C GLY A 18 5.82 -14.07 -10.82
N SER A 19 5.82 -12.87 -11.41
CA SER A 19 6.82 -11.81 -11.14
C SER A 19 6.28 -10.70 -10.22
N GLU A 20 5.13 -10.92 -9.59
CA GLU A 20 4.55 -9.95 -8.68
C GLU A 20 5.31 -9.88 -7.34
N PRO A 21 5.35 -8.69 -6.70
CA PRO A 21 5.78 -8.53 -5.32
C PRO A 21 5.07 -9.50 -4.36
N ALA A 22 5.82 -10.05 -3.39
CA ALA A 22 5.32 -11.03 -2.44
C ALA A 22 5.88 -10.81 -1.03
N TYR A 23 5.35 -11.58 -0.07
CA TYR A 23 5.72 -11.61 1.33
C TYR A 23 5.54 -10.27 2.05
N LEU A 24 5.94 -10.23 3.33
CA LEU A 24 5.94 -9.04 4.15
C LEU A 24 7.01 -8.06 3.65
N ARG A 25 6.59 -6.91 3.14
CA ARG A 25 7.51 -5.88 2.63
C ARG A 25 6.96 -4.47 2.80
N PRO A 26 7.83 -3.43 2.76
CA PRO A 26 7.37 -2.06 2.86
C PRO A 26 6.66 -1.62 1.57
N CYS A 27 5.51 -0.98 1.75
CA CYS A 27 4.68 -0.39 0.71
C CYS A 27 4.44 1.08 1.03
N VAL A 28 4.42 1.92 0.01
CA VAL A 28 4.10 3.36 0.13
C VAL A 28 2.68 3.63 -0.32
N VAL A 29 1.99 4.51 0.40
CA VAL A 29 0.68 5.03 0.00
C VAL A 29 0.87 6.01 -1.15
N VAL A 30 0.32 5.68 -2.32
CA VAL A 30 0.43 6.53 -3.52
C VAL A 30 -0.85 7.32 -3.79
N GLN A 31 -1.97 6.92 -3.20
CA GLN A 31 -3.26 7.60 -3.33
C GLN A 31 -3.28 8.94 -2.59
N ASN A 32 -4.02 9.92 -3.16
CA ASN A 32 -4.19 11.25 -2.58
C ASN A 32 -4.97 11.25 -1.26
N ASP A 33 -4.61 12.15 -0.34
CA ASP A 33 -5.18 12.27 1.01
C ASP A 33 -6.70 12.49 1.03
N ALA A 34 -7.24 13.27 0.10
CA ALA A 34 -8.69 13.50 0.03
C ALA A 34 -9.45 12.19 -0.25
N LEU A 35 -8.83 11.28 -1.02
CA LEU A 35 -9.39 9.95 -1.28
C LEU A 35 -9.11 8.99 -0.13
N ASN A 36 -7.95 9.07 0.51
CA ASN A 36 -7.61 8.26 1.71
C ASN A 36 -8.52 8.56 2.91
N GLN A 37 -9.06 9.79 2.98
CA GLN A 37 -10.03 10.22 4.01
C GLN A 37 -11.49 9.95 3.60
N SER A 38 -11.72 9.42 2.40
CA SER A 38 -13.05 9.03 1.93
C SER A 38 -13.38 7.58 2.32
N GLN A 39 -14.54 7.07 1.90
CA GLN A 39 -14.89 5.65 2.05
C GLN A 39 -14.33 4.76 0.93
N ILE A 40 -13.55 5.33 -0.01
CA ILE A 40 -12.89 4.58 -1.08
C ILE A 40 -11.65 3.90 -0.50
N GLY A 41 -11.42 2.64 -0.87
CA GLY A 41 -10.23 1.88 -0.44
C GLY A 41 -8.93 2.61 -0.80
N THR A 42 -7.91 2.48 0.05
CA THR A 42 -6.59 3.10 -0.16
C THR A 42 -5.71 2.27 -1.08
N VAL A 43 -5.11 2.91 -2.10
CA VAL A 43 -4.12 2.26 -2.99
C VAL A 43 -2.69 2.43 -2.45
N ILE A 44 -2.00 1.31 -2.33
CA ILE A 44 -0.61 1.21 -1.90
C ILE A 44 0.25 0.54 -2.97
N LYS A 45 1.54 0.85 -3.01
CA LYS A 45 2.51 0.23 -3.93
C LYS A 45 3.72 -0.32 -3.17
N PRO A 46 4.17 -1.56 -3.43
CA PRO A 46 5.43 -2.08 -2.89
C PRO A 46 6.64 -1.23 -3.30
N LEU A 47 7.54 -0.99 -2.34
CA LEU A 47 8.83 -0.36 -2.62
C LEU A 47 9.77 -1.43 -3.18
N ALA A 48 10.11 -1.31 -4.47
CA ALA A 48 11.02 -2.22 -5.17
C ALA A 48 12.46 -2.09 -4.67
#